data_AF-A0A349DCH2-F1
#
_entry.id   AF-A0A349DCH2-F1
#
_cell.length_a   1.000
_cell.length_b   1.000
_cell.length_c   1.000
_cell.angle_alpha   90.00
_cell.angle_beta   90.00
_cell.angle_gamma   90.00
#
_symmetry.space_group_name_H-M   'P 1'
#
loop_
_entity.id
_entity.type
_entity.pdbx_description
1 polymer ?
#
loop_
_entity_poly.entity_id
_entity_poly.type
_entity_poly.pdbx_seq_one_letter_code
_entity_poly.pdbx_strand_id
1 'polypeptide(L)'
;VLDTFVAITAGLIIFPACFTYNVDQAAGPSLIFVTLPNIFANMPLGRLWGSLFFLFMSFAALSTVLAVFENIISCGMELFGWSRKKSGLINLVLILVLSLPCVLGFNLLSGVNILGGGIMDFEDFLVSNILLPLGSLVYLLFCVSRYGWGWNN
;
A
#
# COMPACT_ATOMS: atom_id res chain seq x y z
N VAL A 1 -13.12 -6.67 -11.16
CA VAL A 1 -14.48 -6.03 -11.16
C VAL A 1 -14.78 -5.39 -9.83
N LEU A 2 -14.81 -6.14 -8.71
CA LEU A 2 -15.10 -5.56 -7.39
C LEU A 2 -14.11 -4.46 -6.99
N ASP A 3 -12.81 -4.71 -7.14
CA ASP A 3 -11.75 -3.72 -6.88
C ASP A 3 -11.97 -2.41 -7.64
N THR A 4 -12.15 -2.49 -8.96
CA THR A 4 -12.45 -1.34 -9.83
C THR A 4 -13.74 -0.61 -9.44
N PHE A 5 -14.78 -1.34 -9.06
CA PHE A 5 -16.05 -0.75 -8.63
C PHE A 5 -15.89 0.04 -7.32
N VAL A 6 -15.16 -0.53 -6.35
CA VAL A 6 -14.86 0.15 -5.08
C VAL A 6 -13.99 1.39 -5.32
N ALA A 7 -12.98 1.30 -6.20
CA ALA A 7 -12.11 2.42 -6.54
C ALA A 7 -12.89 3.59 -7.18
N ILE A 8 -13.79 3.31 -8.14
CA ILE A 8 -14.64 4.34 -8.77
C ILE A 8 -15.58 4.97 -7.74
N THR A 9 -16.23 4.15 -6.91
CA THR A 9 -17.16 4.64 -5.88
C THR A 9 -16.43 5.52 -4.86
N ALA A 10 -15.22 5.11 -4.42
CA ALA A 10 -14.40 5.91 -3.51
C ALA A 10 -14.00 7.25 -4.14
N GLY A 11 -13.59 7.27 -5.42
CA GLY A 11 -13.28 8.50 -6.14
C GLY A 11 -14.47 9.47 -6.21
N LEU A 12 -15.66 8.95 -6.53
CA LEU A 12 -16.89 9.75 -6.58
C LEU A 12 -17.30 10.33 -5.22
N ILE A 13 -16.87 9.73 -4.10
CA ILE A 13 -17.13 10.25 -2.75
C ILE A 13 -16.06 11.26 -2.36
N ILE A 14 -14.78 10.96 -2.61
CA ILE A 14 -13.64 11.75 -2.11
C ILE A 14 -13.49 13.07 -2.86
N PHE A 15 -13.56 13.08 -4.20
CA PHE A 15 -13.31 14.31 -4.98
C PHE A 15 -14.33 15.42 -4.70
N PRO A 16 -15.66 15.19 -4.74
CA PRO A 16 -16.64 16.24 -4.45
C PRO A 16 -16.52 16.76 -3.01
N ALA A 17 -16.18 15.87 -2.07
CA ALA A 17 -15.96 16.26 -0.70
C ALA A 17 -14.70 17.15 -0.56
N CYS A 18 -13.59 16.81 -1.21
CA CYS A 18 -12.39 17.66 -1.21
C CYS A 18 -12.66 19.06 -1.78
N PHE A 19 -13.44 19.17 -2.87
CA PHE A 19 -13.84 20.46 -3.44
C PHE A 19 -14.75 21.27 -2.51
N THR A 20 -15.68 20.61 -1.82
CA THR A 20 -16.63 21.29 -0.90
C THR A 20 -15.91 21.85 0.33
N TYR A 21 -14.91 21.13 0.85
CA TYR A 21 -14.17 21.50 2.05
C TYR A 21 -12.84 22.20 1.78
N ASN A 22 -12.56 22.58 0.52
CA ASN A 22 -11.30 23.23 0.08
C ASN A 22 -10.03 22.51 0.56
N VAL A 23 -10.02 21.17 0.50
CA VAL A 23 -8.84 20.38 0.87
C VAL A 23 -8.01 20.05 -0.36
N ASP A 24 -6.69 20.17 -0.23
CA ASP A 24 -5.74 19.86 -1.31
C ASP A 24 -5.78 18.38 -1.66
N GLN A 25 -6.20 18.07 -2.89
CA GLN A 25 -6.32 16.72 -3.43
C GLN A 25 -4.95 16.06 -3.68
N ALA A 26 -3.87 16.85 -3.70
CA ALA A 26 -2.51 16.39 -3.90
C ALA A 26 -1.78 16.03 -2.57
N ALA A 27 -2.48 16.06 -1.42
CA ALA A 27 -1.88 15.75 -0.11
C ALA A 27 -1.46 14.27 0.09
N GLY A 28 -1.60 13.43 -0.94
CA GLY A 28 -1.11 12.04 -0.93
C GLY A 28 -1.77 11.17 0.15
N PRO A 29 -1.04 10.23 0.76
CA PRO A 29 -1.58 9.31 1.78
C PRO A 29 -2.19 10.01 3.00
N SER A 30 -1.76 11.25 3.29
CA SER A 30 -2.26 12.05 4.40
C SER A 30 -3.69 12.57 4.19
N LEU A 31 -4.16 12.62 2.94
CA LEU A 31 -5.47 13.13 2.55
C LEU A 31 -6.61 12.41 3.28
N ILE A 32 -6.52 11.09 3.40
CA ILE A 32 -7.56 10.29 4.05
C ILE A 32 -7.66 10.63 5.55
N PHE A 33 -6.53 10.93 6.20
CA PHE A 33 -6.47 11.21 7.63
C PHE A 33 -6.75 12.68 7.99
N VAL A 34 -6.68 13.60 7.02
CA VAL A 34 -6.98 15.02 7.22
C VAL A 34 -8.36 15.37 6.68
N THR A 35 -8.68 14.96 5.45
CA THR A 35 -9.90 15.34 4.74
C THR A 35 -11.12 14.63 5.30
N LEU A 36 -11.07 13.31 5.48
CA LEU A 36 -12.25 12.54 5.88
C LEU A 36 -12.74 12.85 7.30
N PRO A 37 -11.87 13.02 8.33
CA PRO A 37 -12.33 13.47 9.63
C PRO A 37 -13.01 14.85 9.59
N ASN A 38 -12.48 15.78 8.80
CA ASN A 38 -13.09 17.10 8.60
C ASN A 38 -14.47 17.00 7.94
N ILE A 39 -14.64 16.10 6.96
CA ILE A 39 -15.93 15.83 6.32
C ILE A 39 -16.92 15.26 7.35
N PHE A 40 -16.51 14.25 8.11
CA PHE A 40 -17.38 13.63 9.11
C PHE A 40 -17.78 14.63 10.20
N ALA A 41 -16.88 15.52 10.63
CA ALA A 41 -17.19 16.54 11.64
C ALA A 41 -18.33 17.49 11.24
N ASN A 42 -18.50 17.74 9.94
CA ASN A 42 -19.57 18.59 9.39
C ASN A 42 -20.85 17.81 9.07
N MET A 43 -20.84 16.48 9.18
CA MET A 43 -22.04 15.65 9.01
C MET A 43 -22.78 15.44 10.33
N PRO A 44 -24.13 15.36 10.31
CA PRO A 44 -24.88 14.91 11.47
C PRO A 44 -24.41 13.49 11.84
N LEU A 45 -24.22 13.22 13.13
CA LEU A 45 -23.65 11.95 13.63
C LEU A 45 -22.22 11.65 13.11
N GLY A 46 -21.44 12.68 12.78
CA GLY A 46 -20.07 12.54 12.29
C GLY A 46 -19.17 11.55 13.03
N ARG A 47 -19.24 11.53 14.36
CA ARG A 47 -18.46 10.60 15.19
C ARG A 47 -18.80 9.13 14.93
N LEU A 48 -20.07 8.82 14.65
CA LEU A 48 -20.52 7.46 14.31
C LEU A 48 -19.94 7.06 12.95
N TRP A 49 -20.16 7.88 11.92
CA TRP A 49 -19.69 7.60 10.56
C TRP A 49 -18.16 7.51 10.46
N GLY A 50 -17.44 8.41 11.13
CA GLY A 50 -15.99 8.36 11.19
C GLY A 50 -15.46 7.10 11.90
N SER A 51 -16.10 6.69 13.01
CA SER A 51 -15.69 5.47 13.73
C SER A 51 -15.89 4.20 12.88
N LEU A 52 -17.02 4.09 12.17
CA LEU A 52 -17.29 2.97 11.28
C LEU A 52 -16.32 2.94 10.10
N PHE A 53 -16.01 4.10 9.54
CA PHE A 53 -15.08 4.22 8.43
C PHE A 53 -13.68 3.73 8.80
N PHE A 54 -13.10 4.21 9.90
CA PHE A 54 -11.78 3.76 10.34
C PHE A 54 -11.77 2.29 10.77
N LEU A 55 -12.89 1.79 11.33
CA LEU A 55 -13.02 0.37 11.64
C LEU A 55 -12.96 -0.51 10.39
N PHE A 56 -13.74 -0.20 9.35
CA PHE A 56 -13.72 -0.95 8.10
C PHE A 56 -12.40 -0.79 7.33
N MET A 57 -11.82 0.41 7.33
CA MET A 57 -10.49 0.65 6.79
C MET A 57 -9.44 -0.22 7.47
N SER A 58 -9.50 -0.34 8.79
CA SER A 58 -8.56 -1.19 9.55
C SER A 58 -8.70 -2.66 9.15
N PHE A 59 -9.92 -3.18 8.99
CA PHE A 59 -10.13 -4.55 8.52
C PHE A 59 -9.63 -4.76 7.08
N ALA A 60 -9.85 -3.80 6.19
CA ALA A 60 -9.36 -3.86 4.81
C ALA A 60 -7.83 -3.78 4.73
N ALA A 61 -7.20 -2.95 5.55
CA ALA A 61 -5.75 -2.87 5.67
C ALA A 61 -5.16 -4.15 6.28
N LEU A 62 -5.79 -4.71 7.31
CA LEU A 62 -5.33 -5.94 7.95
C LEU A 62 -5.39 -7.14 6.99
N SER A 63 -6.46 -7.27 6.19
CA SER A 63 -6.58 -8.39 5.24
C SER A 63 -5.51 -8.35 4.14
N THR A 64 -5.21 -7.16 3.61
CA THR A 64 -4.16 -6.97 2.60
C THR A 64 -2.76 -7.23 3.17
N VAL A 65 -2.47 -6.70 4.36
CA VAL A 65 -1.20 -6.94 5.06
C VAL A 65 -1.01 -8.43 5.35
N LEU A 66 -2.02 -9.13 5.86
CA LEU A 66 -1.93 -10.57 6.13
C LEU A 66 -1.62 -11.38 4.85
N ALA A 67 -2.25 -11.03 3.72
CA ALA A 67 -1.98 -11.69 2.44
C ALA A 67 -0.53 -11.47 1.97
N VAL A 68 -0.01 -10.25 2.11
CA VAL A 68 1.38 -9.92 1.76
C VAL A 68 2.36 -10.65 2.68
N PHE A 69 2.13 -10.65 3.99
CA PHE A 69 2.99 -11.35 4.95
C PHE A 69 3.05 -12.86 4.69
N GLU A 70 1.92 -13.50 4.42
CA GLU A 70 1.88 -14.93 4.13
C GLU A 70 2.61 -15.25 2.82
N ASN A 71 2.52 -14.38 1.80
CA ASN A 71 3.27 -14.51 0.56
C ASN A 71 4.80 -14.47 0.83
N ILE A 72 5.30 -13.47 1.57
CA ILE A 72 6.73 -13.34 1.89
C ILE A 72 7.21 -14.54 2.73
N ILE A 73 6.39 -15.03 3.68
CA ILE A 73 6.72 -16.23 4.45
C ILE A 73 6.79 -17.46 3.54
N SER A 74 5.86 -17.61 2.61
CA SER A 74 5.83 -18.73 1.65
C SER A 74 7.06 -18.73 0.76
N CYS A 75 7.40 -17.58 0.16
CA CYS A 75 8.64 -17.42 -0.59
C CYS A 75 9.88 -17.75 0.26
N GLY A 76 9.93 -17.29 1.52
CA GLY A 76 11.03 -17.59 2.43
C GLY A 76 11.17 -19.08 2.75
N MET A 77 10.05 -19.80 2.90
CA MET A 77 10.05 -21.25 3.10
C MET A 77 10.50 -22.01 1.84
N GLU A 78 10.06 -21.60 0.65
CA GLU A 78 10.39 -22.25 -0.62
C GLU A 78 11.84 -22.00 -1.06
N LEU A 79 12.32 -20.76 -0.96
CA LEU A 79 13.67 -20.38 -1.40
C LEU A 79 14.77 -20.84 -0.43
N PHE A 80 14.52 -20.75 0.88
CA PHE A 80 15.54 -21.01 1.90
C PHE A 80 15.33 -22.32 2.68
N GLY A 81 14.24 -23.05 2.44
CA GLY A 81 13.93 -24.30 3.14
C GLY A 81 13.70 -24.13 4.65
N TRP A 82 13.35 -22.92 5.10
CA TRP A 82 13.20 -22.61 6.52
C TRP A 82 11.86 -23.09 7.09
N SER A 83 11.81 -23.34 8.40
CA SER A 83 10.55 -23.63 9.08
C SER A 83 9.69 -22.36 9.20
N ARG A 84 8.35 -22.52 9.17
CA ARG A 84 7.38 -21.41 9.23
C ARG A 84 7.66 -20.43 10.38
N LYS A 85 8.03 -20.93 11.56
CA LYS A 85 8.33 -20.10 12.73
C LYS A 85 9.58 -19.25 12.54
N LYS A 86 10.61 -19.80 11.89
CA LYS A 86 11.87 -19.07 11.62
C LYS A 86 11.66 -18.01 10.54
N SER A 87 10.99 -18.35 9.44
CA SER A 87 10.67 -17.40 8.37
C SER A 87 9.78 -16.27 8.86
N GLY A 88 8.77 -16.56 9.69
CA GLY A 88 7.90 -15.55 10.28
C GLY A 88 8.66 -14.56 11.18
N LEU A 89 9.55 -15.06 12.05
CA LEU A 89 10.32 -14.19 12.95
C LEU A 89 11.29 -13.28 12.18
N ILE A 90 12.00 -13.83 11.19
CA ILE A 90 12.96 -13.07 10.38
C ILE A 90 12.23 -12.01 9.54
N ASN A 91 11.13 -12.38 8.88
CA ASN A 91 10.33 -11.43 8.10
C ASN A 91 9.75 -10.32 8.97
N LEU A 92 9.30 -10.64 10.20
CA LEU A 92 8.81 -9.62 11.13
C LEU A 92 9.88 -8.61 11.52
N VAL A 93 11.10 -9.08 11.83
CA VAL A 93 12.23 -8.20 12.14
C VAL A 93 12.62 -7.36 10.91
N LEU A 94 12.70 -7.97 9.72
CA LEU A 94 13.04 -7.27 8.49
C LEU A 94 12.02 -6.19 8.15
N ILE A 95 10.73 -6.49 8.20
CA ILE A 95 9.66 -5.52 7.90
C ILE A 95 9.64 -4.39 8.92
N LEU A 96 9.87 -4.67 10.21
CA LEU A 96 10.01 -3.61 11.21
C LEU A 96 11.21 -2.70 10.90
N VAL A 97 12.37 -3.26 10.59
CA VAL A 97 13.56 -2.47 10.26
C VAL A 97 13.38 -1.66 8.97
N LEU A 98 12.78 -2.25 7.94
CA LEU A 98 12.54 -1.60 6.65
C LEU A 98 11.45 -0.51 6.73
N SER A 99 10.47 -0.65 7.62
CA SER A 99 9.42 0.37 7.81
C SER A 99 9.86 1.56 8.67
N LEU A 100 10.89 1.41 9.52
CA LEU A 100 11.42 2.49 10.36
C LEU A 100 11.86 3.74 9.56
N PRO A 101 12.65 3.62 8.47
CA PRO A 101 13.00 4.76 7.61
C PRO A 101 11.79 5.51 7.08
N CYS A 102 10.73 4.81 6.68
CA CYS A 102 9.49 5.42 6.20
C CYS A 102 8.80 6.24 7.30
N VAL A 103 8.65 5.67 8.50
CA VAL A 103 8.02 6.37 9.63
C VAL A 103 8.85 7.56 10.09
N LEU A 104 10.18 7.39 10.17
CA LEU A 104 11.09 8.47 10.56
C LEU A 104 11.21 9.56 9.50
N GLY A 105 10.95 9.24 8.22
CA GLY A 105 10.89 10.20 7.12
C GLY A 105 9.81 11.27 7.31
N PHE A 106 8.72 10.97 8.03
CA PHE A 106 7.68 11.94 8.37
C PHE A 106 8.05 12.91 9.51
N ASN A 107 9.12 12.64 10.27
CA ASN A 107 9.46 13.40 11.47
C ASN A 107 10.95 13.80 11.50
N LEU A 108 11.84 12.90 11.96
CA LEU A 108 13.27 13.18 12.17
C LEU A 108 14.07 13.31 10.88
N LEU A 109 13.75 12.51 9.85
CA LEU A 109 14.45 12.50 8.56
C LEU A 109 13.75 13.36 7.49
N SER A 110 12.84 14.26 7.89
CA SER A 110 12.14 15.17 6.98
C SER A 110 13.06 16.09 6.14
N GLY A 111 14.33 16.25 6.56
CA GLY A 111 15.36 16.98 5.79
C GLY A 111 16.13 16.14 4.76
N VAL A 112 15.98 14.80 4.76
CA VAL A 112 16.67 13.91 3.83
C VAL A 112 15.78 13.69 2.61
N ASN A 113 15.81 14.67 1.71
CA ASN A 113 15.11 14.59 0.42
C ASN A 113 15.97 13.78 -0.56
N ILE A 114 15.51 12.58 -0.91
CA ILE A 114 16.12 11.77 -1.95
C ILE A 114 15.30 12.01 -3.21
N LEU A 115 15.92 12.53 -4.27
CA LEU A 115 15.27 12.82 -5.57
C LEU A 115 14.10 13.83 -5.51
N GLY A 116 14.07 14.72 -4.51
CA GLY A 116 13.06 15.78 -4.40
C GLY A 116 11.75 15.38 -3.70
N GLY A 117 11.66 14.15 -3.19
CA GLY A 117 10.57 13.66 -2.34
C GLY A 117 11.09 13.13 -1.00
N GLY A 118 10.18 12.83 -0.08
CA GLY A 118 10.51 12.17 1.19
C GLY A 118 10.94 10.71 0.97
N ILE A 119 11.45 10.07 2.03
CA ILE A 119 11.88 8.66 1.98
C ILE A 119 10.73 7.73 1.54
N MET A 120 9.50 8.01 1.98
CA MET A 120 8.32 7.25 1.57
C MET A 120 8.01 7.39 0.07
N ASP A 121 8.12 8.61 -0.48
CA ASP A 121 7.83 8.84 -1.90
C ASP A 121 8.87 8.14 -2.79
N PHE A 122 10.12 8.09 -2.34
CA PHE A 122 11.18 7.35 -3.01
C PHE A 122 10.93 5.83 -2.97
N GLU A 123 10.52 5.29 -1.82
CA GLU A 123 10.17 3.86 -1.70
C GLU A 123 8.97 3.51 -2.58
N ASP A 124 7.91 4.32 -2.57
CA ASP A 124 6.75 4.13 -3.44
C ASP A 124 7.14 4.23 -4.91
N PHE A 125 7.98 5.20 -5.30
CA PHE A 125 8.48 5.28 -6.67
C PHE A 125 9.25 4.03 -7.08
N LEU A 126 10.15 3.54 -6.23
CA LEU A 126 10.96 2.35 -6.50
C LEU A 126 10.07 1.11 -6.64
N VAL A 127 9.11 0.90 -5.74
CA VAL A 127 8.25 -0.28 -5.77
C VAL A 127 7.18 -0.17 -6.85
N SER A 128 6.37 0.88 -6.81
CA SER A 128 5.17 1.04 -7.63
C SER A 128 5.48 1.39 -9.08
N ASN A 129 6.53 2.17 -9.35
CA ASN A 129 6.87 2.60 -10.72
C ASN A 129 7.99 1.78 -11.38
N ILE A 130 8.88 1.16 -10.60
CA ILE A 130 10.01 0.41 -11.15
C ILE A 130 9.83 -1.10 -10.96
N LEU A 131 9.78 -1.59 -9.72
CA LEU A 131 9.81 -3.03 -9.45
C LEU A 131 8.55 -3.76 -9.92
N LEU A 132 7.35 -3.25 -9.61
CA LEU A 132 6.10 -3.89 -10.00
C LEU A 132 5.95 -3.94 -11.54
N PRO A 133 6.14 -2.84 -12.30
CA PRO A 133 6.05 -2.89 -13.75
C PRO A 133 7.13 -3.74 -14.38
N LEU A 134 8.40 -3.63 -13.96
CA LEU A 134 9.48 -4.48 -14.50
C LEU A 134 9.26 -5.96 -14.17
N GLY A 135 8.86 -6.27 -12.95
CA GLY A 135 8.53 -7.64 -12.55
C GLY A 135 7.42 -8.21 -13.42
N SER A 136 6.34 -7.44 -13.64
CA SER A 136 5.24 -7.84 -14.52
C SER A 136 5.69 -8.07 -15.97
N LEU A 137 6.63 -7.26 -16.47
CA LEU A 137 7.19 -7.39 -17.81
C LEU A 137 8.05 -8.65 -17.94
N VAL A 138 8.86 -8.97 -16.93
CA VAL A 138 9.65 -10.22 -16.89
C VAL A 138 8.72 -11.43 -16.87
N TYR A 139 7.66 -11.41 -16.05
CA TYR A 139 6.65 -12.48 -16.05
C TYR A 139 5.95 -12.61 -17.40
N LEU A 140 5.58 -11.50 -18.03
CA LEU A 140 4.94 -11.48 -19.34
C LEU A 140 5.88 -12.07 -20.41
N LEU A 141 7.14 -11.63 -20.45
CA LEU A 141 8.15 -12.17 -21.36
C LEU A 141 8.38 -13.67 -21.12
N PHE A 142 8.40 -14.12 -19.87
CA PHE A 142 8.51 -15.53 -19.55
C PHE A 142 7.31 -16.33 -20.11
N CYS A 143 6.08 -15.88 -19.88
CA CYS A 143 4.87 -16.53 -20.36
C CYS A 143 4.76 -16.55 -21.90
N VAL A 144 5.21 -15.48 -22.58
CA VAL A 144 5.14 -15.35 -24.04
C VAL A 144 6.33 -16.03 -24.74
N SER A 145 7.49 -16.13 -24.08
CA SER A 145 8.68 -16.76 -24.66
C SER A 145 8.54 -18.29 -24.74
N ARG A 146 9.03 -18.86 -25.84
CA ARG A 146 9.03 -20.32 -26.10
C ARG A 146 9.75 -21.14 -25.01
N TYR A 147 10.59 -20.51 -24.18
CA TYR A 147 11.36 -21.15 -23.13
C TYR A 147 10.65 -21.22 -21.77
N GLY A 148 9.63 -20.37 -21.52
CA GLY A 148 9.11 -20.21 -20.16
C GLY A 148 7.95 -21.14 -19.80
N TRP A 149 6.95 -21.26 -20.68
CA TRP A 149 5.72 -21.98 -20.35
C TRP A 149 5.57 -23.35 -21.02
N GLY A 150 6.69 -23.96 -21.41
CA GLY A 150 6.75 -25.37 -21.81
C GLY A 150 5.71 -25.76 -22.87
N TRP A 151 5.28 -24.83 -23.72
CA TRP A 151 4.36 -25.18 -24.79
C TRP A 151 5.19 -25.85 -25.89
N ASN A 152 5.15 -27.18 -25.89
CA ASN A 152 5.61 -27.99 -27.01
C ASN A 152 4.71 -27.71 -28.21
N ASN A 153 5.06 -26.67 -28.98
CA ASN A 153 4.73 -26.59 -30.40
C ASN A 153 5.93 -27.09 -31.21
#